data_AF-A0A7J2TLY4-F1
#
_entry.id   AF-A0A7J2TLY4-F1
#
_cell.length_a   1.000
_cell.length_b   1.000
_cell.length_c   1.000
_cell.angle_alpha   90.00
_cell.angle_beta   90.00
_cell.angle_gamma   90.00
#
_symmetry.space_group_name_H-M   'P 1'
#
loop_
_entity.id
_entity.type
_entity.pdbx_description
1 polymer ?
#
loop_
_entity_poly.entity_id
_entity_poly.type
_entity_poly.pdbx_seq_one_letter_code
_entity_poly.pdbx_strand_id
1 'polypeptide(L)' 'MLLLLNAKYNGGGKAMTKKALIEVLLVEESAEKANKEIEKEIRDELSENTHVIPWAAKIEKMQVISE' A
#
# COMPACT_ATOMS: atom_id res chain seq x y z
N MET A 1 7.94 -3.76 -6.63
CA MET A 1 6.94 -2.77 -7.14
C MET A 1 6.88 -1.61 -6.15
N LEU A 2 6.76 -0.36 -6.60
CA LEU A 2 6.64 0.82 -5.73
C LEU A 2 5.17 1.21 -5.58
N LEU A 3 4.68 1.21 -4.35
CA LEU A 3 3.28 1.51 -4.00
C LEU A 3 3.20 2.86 -3.29
N LEU A 4 2.30 3.73 -3.75
CA LEU A 4 1.93 4.96 -3.05
C LEU A 4 0.68 4.71 -2.20
N LEU A 5 0.86 4.64 -0.88
CA LEU A 5 -0.21 4.50 0.08
C LEU A 5 -0.66 5.88 0.59
N ASN A 6 -1.97 6.13 0.53
CA ASN A 6 -2.59 7.31 1.14
C ASN A 6 -3.42 6.86 2.34
N ALA A 7 -2.98 7.20 3.56
CA ALA A 7 -3.75 6.92 4.78
C ALA A 7 -4.44 8.19 5.27
N LYS A 8 -5.77 8.12 5.46
CA LYS A 8 -6.56 9.20 6.07
C LYS A 8 -6.79 8.89 7.55
N TYR A 9 -6.16 9.65 8.43
CA TYR A 9 -6.40 9.57 9.87
C TYR A 9 -7.57 10.49 10.25
N ASN A 10 -8.64 9.93 10.81
CA ASN A 10 -9.82 10.68 11.27
C ASN A 10 -9.81 10.78 12.80
N GLY A 11 -9.11 11.77 13.33
CA GLY A 11 -9.11 12.10 14.75
C GLY A 11 -9.36 13.59 14.94
N GLY A 12 -10.59 13.96 15.36
CA GLY A 12 -10.98 15.19 16.08
C GLY A 12 -10.60 16.58 15.58
N GLY A 13 -9.71 16.73 14.60
CA GLY A 13 -9.20 17.99 14.09
C GLY A 13 -8.49 17.75 12.77
N LYS A 14 -8.78 18.60 11.78
CA LYS A 14 -8.16 18.73 10.43
C LYS A 14 -7.56 17.43 9.86
N ALA A 15 -8.26 16.81 8.89
CA ALA A 15 -7.80 15.61 8.18
C ALA A 15 -6.41 15.81 7.56
N MET A 16 -5.37 15.28 8.22
CA MET A 16 -4.01 15.24 7.69
C MET A 16 -3.89 13.97 6.86
N THR A 17 -3.79 14.13 5.54
CA THR A 17 -3.49 12.99 4.66
C THR A 17 -1.99 12.74 4.74
N LYS A 18 -1.59 11.62 5.34
CA LYS A 18 -0.19 11.17 5.30
C LYS A 18 0.00 10.29 4.09
N LYS A 19 1.02 10.57 3.30
CA LYS A 19 1.41 9.73 2.16
C LYS A 19 2.58 8.85 2.59
N ALA A 20 2.63 7.62 2.09
CA ALA A 20 3.78 6.75 2.27
C ALA A 20 4.14 6.07 0.95
N LEU A 21 5.44 5.93 0.68
CA LEU A 21 5.98 5.06 -0.34
C LEU A 21 6.38 3.74 0.30
N ILE A 22 5.88 2.64 -0.26
CA ILE A 22 6.21 1.29 0.19
C ILE A 22 6.80 0.53 -0.99
N GLU A 23 7.97 -0.04 -0.79
CA GLU A 23 8.59 -0.96 -1.73
C GLU A 23 8.44 -2.38 -1.19
N VAL A 24 7.81 -3.24 -1.98
CA VAL A 24 7.56 -4.63 -1.63
C VAL A 24 8.16 -5.57 -2.67
N LEU A 25 8.68 -6.68 -2.17
CA LEU A 25 8.99 -7.86 -2.94
C LEU A 25 7.72 -8.70 -3.03
N LEU A 26 7.28 -9.00 -4.26
CA LEU A 26 6.08 -9.77 -4.49
C LEU A 26 6.39 -11.27 -4.42
N VAL A 27 5.41 -12.07 -3.99
CA VAL A 27 5.50 -13.54 -4.02
C VAL A 27 5.61 -14.06 -5.47
N GLU A 28 6.17 -15.23 -5.68
CA GLU A 28 6.42 -15.77 -7.04
C GLU A 28 5.11 -15.96 -7.83
N GLU A 29 4.01 -16.31 -7.15
CA GLU A 29 2.67 -16.47 -7.73
C GLU A 29 2.15 -15.18 -8.38
N SER A 30 2.69 -14.02 -7.96
CA SER A 30 2.33 -12.73 -8.57
C SER A 30 2.80 -12.61 -10.03
N ALA A 31 3.78 -13.42 -10.46
CA ALA A 31 4.30 -13.39 -11.83
C ALA A 31 3.24 -13.81 -12.87
N GLU A 32 2.23 -14.59 -12.46
CA GLU A 32 1.12 -15.01 -13.32
C GLU A 32 0.01 -13.96 -13.40
N LYS A 33 0.05 -12.92 -12.56
CA LYS A 33 -0.91 -11.81 -12.54
C LYS A 33 -0.34 -10.57 -13.20
N ALA A 34 -1.23 -9.84 -13.89
CA ALA A 34 -0.87 -8.52 -14.39
C ALA A 34 -0.68 -7.54 -13.22
N ASN A 35 0.36 -6.69 -13.30
CA ASN A 35 0.64 -5.66 -12.29
C ASN A 35 -0.59 -4.80 -11.96
N LYS A 36 -1.41 -4.47 -12.97
CA LYS A 36 -2.64 -3.67 -12.79
C LYS A 36 -3.68 -4.36 -11.89
N GLU A 37 -3.76 -5.68 -11.90
CA GLU A 37 -4.64 -6.43 -11.01
C GLU A 37 -4.10 -6.44 -9.58
N ILE A 38 -2.80 -6.69 -9.43
CA ILE A 38 -2.12 -6.66 -8.13
C ILE A 38 -2.27 -5.28 -7.47
N GLU A 39 -2.04 -4.20 -8.23
CA GLU A 39 -2.23 -2.83 -7.76
C GLU A 39 -3.67 -2.55 -7.30
N LYS A 40 -4.66 -3.11 -8.01
CA LYS A 40 -6.07 -2.95 -7.67
C LYS A 40 -6.37 -3.66 -6.35
N GLU A 41 -5.99 -4.93 -6.21
CA GLU A 41 -6.22 -5.71 -4.98
C GLU A 41 -5.56 -5.08 -3.77
N ILE A 42 -4.31 -4.62 -3.91
CA ILE A 42 -3.59 -3.92 -2.85
C ILE A 42 -4.31 -2.63 -2.46
N ARG A 43 -4.79 -1.85 -3.43
CA ARG A 43 -5.52 -0.62 -3.16
C ARG A 43 -6.84 -0.88 -2.45
N ASP A 44 -7.59 -1.89 -2.91
CA ASP A 44 -8.90 -2.22 -2.37
C ASP A 44 -8.77 -2.69 -0.91
N GLU A 45 -7.85 -3.63 -0.63
CA GLU A 45 -7.55 -4.10 0.74
C GLU A 45 -7.13 -2.95 1.68
N LEU A 46 -6.14 -2.16 1.27
CA LEU A 46 -5.66 -1.04 2.10
C LEU A 46 -6.73 0.05 2.30
N SER A 47 -7.70 0.17 1.39
CA SER A 47 -8.85 1.09 1.55
C SER A 47 -9.89 0.55 2.53
N GLU A 48 -10.00 -0.77 2.68
CA GLU A 48 -10.87 -1.43 3.64
C GLU A 48 -10.27 -1.48 5.07
N ASN A 49 -9.19 -0.73 5.33
CA ASN A 49 -8.44 -0.68 6.58
C ASN A 49 -7.83 -2.04 7.01
N THR A 50 -7.64 -2.97 6.08
CA THR A 50 -6.83 -4.14 6.37
C THR A 50 -5.36 -3.68 6.44
N HIS A 51 -4.68 -4.02 7.53
CA HIS A 51 -3.29 -3.62 7.77
C HIS A 51 -2.31 -4.53 7.00
N VAL A 52 -2.75 -5.10 5.87
CA VAL A 52 -2.05 -6.15 5.11
C VAL A 52 -1.92 -5.72 3.66
N ILE A 53 -0.75 -5.93 3.07
CA ILE A 53 -0.51 -5.71 1.65
C ILE A 53 -0.56 -7.09 0.99
N PRO A 54 -1.61 -7.43 0.22
CA PRO A 54 -1.67 -8.71 -0.48
C PRO A 54 -0.49 -8.81 -1.45
N TRP A 55 -0.06 -10.04 -1.74
CA TRP A 55 1.08 -10.36 -2.61
C TRP A 55 2.45 -9.94 -2.09
N ALA A 56 2.56 -9.22 -0.98
CA ALA A 56 3.84 -8.85 -0.41
C ALA A 56 4.48 -10.06 0.31
N ALA A 57 5.53 -10.62 -0.28
CA ALA A 57 6.39 -11.59 0.39
C ALA A 57 7.23 -10.91 1.48
N LYS A 58 7.69 -9.69 1.19
CA LYS A 58 8.50 -8.88 2.10
C LYS A 58 8.33 -7.39 1.80
N ILE A 59 8.33 -6.58 2.86
CA ILE A 59 8.45 -5.13 2.76
C ILE A 59 9.95 -4.80 2.78
N GLU A 60 10.47 -4.26 1.68
CA GLU A 60 11.87 -3.85 1.57
C GLU A 60 12.08 -2.46 2.18
N LYS A 61 11.14 -1.55 1.94
CA LYS A 61 11.27 -0.16 2.35
C LYS A 61 9.91 0.46 2.61
N MET A 62 9.81 1.25 3.68
CA MET A 62 8.64 2.10 3.95
C MET A 62 9.12 3.49 4.31
N GLN A 63 8.62 4.50 3.60
CA GLN A 63 8.93 5.91 3.85
C GLN A 63 7.65 6.71 3.90
N VAL A 64 7.43 7.45 4.98
CA VAL A 64 6.35 8.43 5.06
C VAL A 64 6.81 9.70 4.36
N ILE A 65 6.06 10.12 3.35
CA ILE A 65 6.24 11.37 2.64
C ILE A 65 5.28 12.36 3.29
N SER A 66 5.81 13.16 4.21
CA SER A 66 5.16 14.36 4.72
C SER A 66 5.40 15.53 3.75
N GLU A 67 4.38 16.38 3.57
CA GLU A 67 4.58 17.76 3.07
C GLU A 67 5.32 18.59 4.12
#